data_AF-A0A8T4FHC8-F1
#
_entry.id   AF-A0A8T4FHC8-F1
#
_cell.length_a   1.000
_cell.length_b   1.000
_cell.length_c   1.000
_cell.angle_alpha   90.00
_cell.angle_beta   90.00
_cell.angle_gamma   90.00
#
_symmetry.space_group_name_H-M   'P 1'
#
loop_
_entity.id
_entity.type
_entity.pdbx_description
1 polymer ?
#
loop_
_entity_poly.entity_id
_entity_poly.type
_entity_poly.pdbx_seq_one_letter_code
_entity_poly.pdbx_strand_id
1 'polypeptide(L)'
;YVALDYTIYYAEGLPILTTSSNVVENMYKQGYTGTGITNRYVLRAGSIETERLVPVNAYVYGDGVVPFGIYGSELDSISAKTVGMHVNDVARVNLKYDTDMIESLSAFEYSFIGGNFSSAQIGQVIPNLAIPYESIDPATGNTSTTQLLRPAVIVDKTEDRIYLNLGYEYAQIQVVQIQ
;
A
#
# COMPACT_ATOMS: atom_id res chain seq x y z
N TYR A 1 -12.30 19.41 3.32
CA TYR A 1 -11.48 18.29 2.80
C TYR A 1 -10.04 18.74 2.71
N VAL A 2 -9.07 17.82 2.76
CA VAL A 2 -7.65 18.12 2.60
C VAL A 2 -7.10 17.32 1.42
N ALA A 3 -6.33 17.99 0.56
CA ALA A 3 -5.58 17.33 -0.50
C ALA A 3 -4.14 17.15 -0.02
N LEU A 4 -3.60 15.95 -0.24
CA LEU A 4 -2.28 15.54 0.24
C LEU A 4 -1.38 15.15 -0.93
N ASP A 5 -0.17 15.71 -0.93
CA ASP A 5 0.97 15.03 -1.53
C ASP A 5 1.50 14.01 -0.53
N TYR A 6 1.91 12.83 -1.01
CA TYR A 6 2.33 11.76 -0.12
C TYR A 6 3.36 10.82 -0.75
N THR A 7 4.10 10.12 0.12
CA THR A 7 4.87 8.93 -0.21
C THR A 7 4.63 7.88 0.87
N ILE A 8 4.15 6.70 0.47
CA ILE A 8 3.97 5.55 1.35
C ILE A 8 5.21 4.68 1.24
N TYR A 9 5.74 4.30 2.39
CA TYR A 9 6.95 3.52 2.53
C TYR A 9 6.63 2.15 3.09
N TYR A 10 7.31 1.16 2.52
CA TYR A 10 7.39 -0.18 3.05
C TYR A 10 8.69 -0.36 3.84
N ALA A 11 8.93 -1.59 4.29
CA ALA A 11 10.10 -2.00 5.05
C ALA A 11 11.42 -1.39 4.49
N GLU A 12 12.31 -1.03 5.40
CA GLU A 12 13.63 -0.43 5.11
C GLU A 12 13.57 0.94 4.42
N GLY A 13 12.40 1.59 4.41
CA GLY A 13 12.22 2.91 3.80
C GLY A 13 12.11 2.86 2.27
N LEU A 14 11.68 1.73 1.70
CA LEU A 14 11.40 1.60 0.28
C LEU A 14 10.08 2.31 -0.08
N PRO A 15 10.08 3.36 -0.93
CA PRO A 15 8.85 4.00 -1.36
C PRO A 15 8.08 3.12 -2.35
N ILE A 16 6.79 2.90 -2.08
CA ILE A 16 5.91 2.07 -2.91
C ILE A 16 4.96 2.92 -3.76
N LEU A 17 4.34 3.91 -3.13
CA LEU A 17 3.40 4.84 -3.78
C LEU A 17 3.83 6.27 -3.47
N THR A 18 3.83 7.13 -4.46
CA THR A 18 4.16 8.55 -4.26
C THR A 18 3.43 9.47 -5.23
N THR A 19 3.19 10.71 -4.82
CA THR A 19 2.75 11.78 -5.73
C THR A 19 3.93 12.56 -6.31
N SER A 20 5.17 12.27 -5.87
CA SER A 20 6.38 12.98 -6.28
C SER A 20 7.11 12.28 -7.41
N SER A 21 7.19 12.93 -8.58
CA SER A 21 8.01 12.44 -9.71
C SER A 21 9.49 12.32 -9.35
N ASN A 22 10.00 13.22 -8.49
CA ASN A 22 11.39 13.18 -8.04
C ASN A 22 11.71 11.89 -7.27
N VAL A 23 10.77 11.39 -6.46
CA VAL A 23 10.95 10.13 -5.73
C VAL A 23 11.06 8.98 -6.72
N VAL A 24 10.14 8.89 -7.69
CA VAL A 24 10.17 7.83 -8.73
C VAL A 24 11.45 7.89 -9.56
N GLU A 25 11.85 9.08 -10.03
CA GLU A 25 13.09 9.25 -10.79
C GLU A 25 14.33 8.82 -10.02
N ASN A 26 14.39 9.12 -8.72
CA ASN A 26 15.51 8.73 -7.87
C ASN A 26 15.54 7.22 -7.63
N MET A 27 14.40 6.57 -7.46
CA MET A 27 14.32 5.10 -7.33
C MET A 27 14.73 4.41 -8.64
N TYR A 28 14.26 4.93 -9.78
CA TYR A 28 14.64 4.43 -11.10
C TYR A 28 16.15 4.48 -11.33
N LYS A 29 16.80 5.60 -10.99
CA LYS A 29 18.26 5.75 -11.08
C LYS A 29 19.03 4.76 -10.20
N GLN A 30 18.41 4.28 -9.12
CA GLN A 30 18.95 3.28 -8.21
C GLN A 30 18.62 1.83 -8.64
N GLY A 31 17.93 1.65 -9.77
CA GLY A 31 17.54 0.33 -10.30
C GLY A 31 16.22 -0.22 -9.74
N TYR A 32 15.49 0.57 -8.94
CA TYR A 32 14.18 0.18 -8.41
C TYR A 32 13.07 0.77 -9.27
N THR A 33 12.39 -0.09 -10.04
CA THR A 33 11.30 0.31 -10.94
C THR A 33 9.90 0.16 -10.35
N GLY A 34 9.78 -0.44 -9.16
CA GLY A 34 8.50 -0.79 -8.53
C GLY A 34 7.77 0.35 -7.80
N THR A 35 8.34 1.56 -7.71
CA THR A 35 7.68 2.70 -7.09
C THR A 35 6.65 3.32 -8.03
N GLY A 36 5.38 3.29 -7.65
CA GLY A 36 4.28 3.85 -8.43
C GLY A 36 4.07 5.35 -8.20
N ILE A 37 3.89 6.11 -9.29
CA ILE A 37 3.41 7.50 -9.22
C ILE A 37 1.88 7.54 -9.27
N THR A 38 1.26 8.30 -8.37
CA THR A 38 -0.19 8.42 -8.27
C THR A 38 -0.61 9.88 -8.10
N ASN A 39 -1.92 10.11 -8.14
CA ASN A 39 -2.49 11.42 -7.93
C ASN A 39 -2.54 11.76 -6.44
N ARG A 40 -2.70 13.04 -6.14
CA ARG A 40 -2.98 13.52 -4.78
C ARG A 40 -4.19 12.81 -4.21
N TYR A 41 -4.07 12.44 -2.94
CA TYR A 41 -5.18 11.86 -2.21
C TYR A 41 -6.00 12.97 -1.56
N VAL A 42 -7.33 12.90 -1.68
CA VAL A 42 -8.25 13.86 -1.07
C VAL A 42 -9.09 13.14 -0.04
N LEU A 43 -8.99 13.58 1.21
CA LEU A 43 -9.73 12.97 2.32
C LEU A 43 -10.35 14.03 3.23
N ARG A 44 -11.25 13.62 4.10
CA ARG A 44 -11.76 14.49 5.18
C ARG A 44 -10.86 14.31 6.40
N ALA A 45 -10.29 15.39 6.92
CA ALA A 45 -9.43 15.30 8.10
C ALA A 45 -10.17 14.61 9.27
N GLY A 46 -9.53 13.60 9.88
CA GLY A 46 -10.11 12.76 10.92
C GLY A 46 -11.27 11.86 10.48
N SER A 47 -11.44 11.58 9.18
CA SER A 47 -12.39 10.55 8.71
C SER A 47 -11.94 9.15 9.09
N ILE A 48 -12.91 8.27 9.25
CA ILE A 48 -12.69 6.83 9.37
C ILE A 48 -13.17 6.18 8.09
N GLU A 49 -12.31 5.39 7.45
CA GLU A 49 -12.64 4.63 6.25
C GLU A 49 -13.55 3.46 6.59
N THR A 50 -14.55 3.24 5.73
CA THR A 50 -15.48 2.12 5.87
C THR A 50 -15.05 0.90 5.07
N GLU A 51 -14.19 1.10 4.07
CA GLU A 51 -13.64 0.04 3.24
C GLU A 51 -12.40 -0.56 3.90
N ARG A 52 -12.31 -1.90 3.95
CA ARG A 52 -11.11 -2.59 4.46
C ARG A 52 -9.89 -2.23 3.62
N LEU A 53 -10.05 -2.21 2.29
CA LEU A 53 -8.98 -2.00 1.34
C LEU A 53 -9.45 -1.05 0.25
N VAL A 54 -8.77 0.08 0.11
CA VAL A 54 -9.07 1.13 -0.86
C VAL A 54 -8.12 1.01 -2.05
N PRO A 55 -8.63 0.88 -3.29
CA PRO A 55 -7.80 0.80 -4.47
C PRO A 55 -7.22 2.16 -4.85
N VAL A 56 -5.92 2.21 -5.11
CA VAL A 56 -5.21 3.38 -5.63
C VAL A 56 -4.46 3.01 -6.90
N ASN A 57 -4.87 3.61 -8.02
CA ASN A 57 -4.18 3.43 -9.29
C ASN A 57 -2.89 4.24 -9.29
N ALA A 58 -1.78 3.59 -9.64
CA ALA A 58 -0.48 4.20 -9.80
C ALA A 58 0.14 3.78 -11.12
N TYR A 59 0.85 4.70 -11.77
CA TYR A 59 1.69 4.37 -12.91
C TYR A 59 3.04 3.85 -12.41
N VAL A 60 3.37 2.61 -12.77
CA VAL A 60 4.64 1.96 -12.48
C VAL A 60 5.42 1.86 -13.79
N TYR A 61 6.69 2.26 -13.77
CA TYR A 61 7.51 2.27 -14.97
C TYR A 61 7.74 0.84 -15.49
N GLY A 62 7.37 0.58 -16.74
CA GLY A 62 7.42 -0.75 -17.36
C GLY A 62 6.11 -1.54 -17.27
N ASP A 63 5.36 -1.37 -16.18
CA ASP A 63 4.13 -2.14 -15.91
C ASP A 63 2.84 -1.38 -16.28
N GLY A 64 2.92 -0.05 -16.45
CA GLY A 64 1.77 0.78 -16.79
C GLY A 64 0.94 1.16 -15.56
N VAL A 65 -0.38 1.29 -15.73
CA VAL A 65 -1.28 1.61 -14.60
C VAL A 65 -1.60 0.35 -13.83
N VAL A 66 -1.15 0.31 -12.58
CA VAL A 66 -1.30 -0.82 -11.66
C VAL A 66 -2.13 -0.37 -10.46
N PRO A 67 -3.18 -1.13 -10.08
CA PRO A 67 -3.93 -0.86 -8.87
C PRO A 67 -3.20 -1.40 -7.63
N PHE A 68 -2.95 -0.53 -6.66
CA PHE A 68 -2.43 -0.88 -5.34
C PHE A 68 -3.54 -0.85 -4.30
N GLY A 69 -3.38 -1.61 -3.22
CA GLY A 69 -4.28 -1.54 -2.08
C GLY A 69 -3.70 -0.68 -0.97
N ILE A 70 -4.52 0.17 -0.35
CA ILE A 70 -4.23 0.84 0.94
C ILE A 70 -5.31 0.41 1.94
N TYR A 71 -4.94 -0.12 3.10
CA TYR A 71 -5.93 -0.50 4.10
C TYR A 71 -6.63 0.72 4.69
N GLY A 72 -7.91 0.59 5.04
CA GLY A 72 -8.68 1.66 5.67
C GLY A 72 -8.01 2.18 6.95
N SER A 73 -7.46 1.30 7.77
CA SER A 73 -6.73 1.66 8.99
C SER A 73 -5.42 2.44 8.75
N GLU A 74 -4.79 2.26 7.58
CA GLU A 74 -3.65 3.07 7.14
C GLU A 74 -4.11 4.49 6.77
N LEU A 75 -5.21 4.60 6.04
CA LEU A 75 -5.85 5.87 5.69
C LEU A 75 -6.38 6.61 6.93
N ASP A 76 -6.93 5.89 7.92
CA ASP A 76 -7.35 6.46 9.20
C ASP A 76 -6.18 7.08 9.95
N SER A 77 -5.01 6.43 9.91
CA SER A 77 -3.79 6.94 10.52
C SER A 77 -3.34 8.23 9.84
N ILE A 78 -3.46 8.30 8.51
CA ILE A 78 -3.16 9.49 7.72
C ILE A 78 -4.19 10.60 8.02
N SER A 79 -5.49 10.30 7.95
CA SER A 79 -6.57 11.26 8.17
C SER A 79 -6.50 11.87 9.57
N ALA A 80 -6.22 11.07 10.60
CA ALA A 80 -6.07 11.53 11.97
C ALA A 80 -4.87 12.48 12.10
N LYS A 81 -3.76 12.20 11.40
CA LYS A 81 -2.59 13.08 11.43
C LYS A 81 -2.84 14.44 10.79
N THR A 82 -3.74 14.51 9.81
CA THR A 82 -4.10 15.78 9.13
C THR A 82 -4.94 16.74 9.98
N VAL A 83 -5.49 16.30 11.11
CA VAL A 83 -6.28 17.17 11.99
C VAL A 83 -5.38 18.28 12.56
N GLY A 84 -5.71 19.53 12.24
CA GLY A 84 -4.96 20.70 12.69
C GLY A 84 -3.71 21.02 11.86
N MET A 85 -3.43 20.28 10.79
CA MET A 85 -2.39 20.65 9.83
C MET A 85 -2.85 21.82 8.94
N HIS A 86 -1.92 22.71 8.62
CA HIS A 86 -2.09 23.84 7.71
C HIS A 86 -1.50 23.52 6.33
N VAL A 87 -1.84 24.34 5.32
CA VAL A 87 -1.24 24.24 4.00
C VAL A 87 0.28 24.37 4.09
N ASN A 88 0.99 23.47 3.41
CA ASN A 88 2.43 23.23 3.41
C ASN A 88 3.01 22.53 4.65
N ASP A 89 2.19 22.18 5.66
CA ASP A 89 2.68 21.35 6.74
C ASP A 89 3.05 19.96 6.23
N VAL A 90 4.21 19.47 6.67
CA VAL A 90 4.73 18.14 6.36
C VAL A 90 4.74 17.30 7.63
N ALA A 91 4.32 16.04 7.53
CA ALA A 91 4.32 15.12 8.65
C ALA A 91 4.72 13.71 8.22
N ARG A 92 5.38 13.00 9.15
CA ARG A 92 5.47 11.54 9.11
C ARG A 92 4.29 10.94 9.88
N VAL A 93 3.64 9.97 9.26
CA VAL A 93 2.56 9.15 9.81
C VAL A 93 3.11 7.74 9.99
N ASN A 94 3.26 7.26 11.21
CA ASN A 94 3.50 5.83 11.43
C ASN A 94 2.17 5.10 11.20
N LEU A 95 2.16 4.15 10.29
CA LEU A 95 0.94 3.43 9.94
C LEU A 95 0.73 2.32 10.97
N LYS A 96 -0.52 2.15 11.39
CA LYS A 96 -0.86 1.11 12.37
C LYS A 96 -0.91 -0.23 11.66
N TYR A 97 -0.20 -1.21 12.23
CA TYR A 97 -0.43 -2.60 11.90
C TYR A 97 -1.68 -3.08 12.63
N ASP A 98 -2.54 -3.77 11.89
CA ASP A 98 -3.67 -4.49 12.44
C ASP A 98 -3.59 -5.96 12.02
N THR A 99 -4.21 -6.82 12.82
CA THR A 99 -4.24 -8.28 12.64
C THR A 99 -4.84 -8.70 11.31
N ASP A 100 -5.69 -7.87 10.71
CA ASP A 100 -6.27 -8.09 9.39
C ASP A 100 -5.28 -7.85 8.23
N MET A 101 -4.06 -7.40 8.53
CA MET A 101 -2.94 -7.28 7.60
C MET A 101 -1.98 -8.48 7.65
N ILE A 102 -2.33 -9.53 8.41
CA ILE A 102 -1.61 -10.79 8.40
C ILE A 102 -2.37 -11.81 7.55
N GLU A 103 -1.76 -12.23 6.45
CA GLU A 103 -2.29 -13.32 5.61
C GLU A 103 -1.38 -14.54 5.74
N SER A 104 -1.91 -15.74 5.48
CA SER A 104 -1.10 -16.96 5.50
C SER A 104 -1.20 -17.68 4.17
N LEU A 105 -0.04 -18.09 3.64
CA LEU A 105 0.05 -18.92 2.44
C LEU A 105 0.59 -20.29 2.82
N SER A 106 -0.04 -21.34 2.33
CA SER A 106 0.53 -22.68 2.32
C SER A 106 1.79 -22.72 1.45
N ALA A 107 2.61 -23.77 1.63
CA ALA A 107 3.76 -24.04 0.77
C ALA A 107 3.37 -24.10 -0.72
N PHE A 108 2.20 -24.68 -1.03
CA PHE A 108 1.69 -24.75 -2.39
C PHE A 108 1.35 -23.37 -2.96
N GLU A 109 0.60 -22.55 -2.22
CA GLU A 109 0.22 -21.19 -2.64
C GLU A 109 1.45 -20.30 -2.81
N TYR A 110 2.42 -20.40 -1.89
CA TYR A 110 3.66 -19.65 -2.00
C TYR A 110 4.47 -20.05 -3.24
N SER A 111 4.51 -21.34 -3.59
CA SER A 111 5.15 -21.79 -4.83
C SER A 111 4.39 -21.39 -6.08
N PHE A 112 3.07 -21.30 -6.02
CA PHE A 112 2.25 -20.83 -7.13
C PHE A 112 2.53 -19.37 -7.49
N ILE A 113 2.85 -18.53 -6.50
CA ILE A 113 3.27 -17.13 -6.73
C ILE A 113 4.78 -16.97 -7.02
N GLY A 114 5.47 -18.08 -7.33
CA GLY A 114 6.89 -18.07 -7.70
C GLY A 114 7.87 -18.14 -6.52
N GLY A 115 7.38 -18.33 -5.29
CA GLY A 115 8.19 -18.52 -4.10
C GLY A 115 8.79 -19.93 -3.98
N ASN A 116 9.89 -20.06 -3.26
CA ASN A 116 10.40 -21.37 -2.86
C ASN A 116 10.26 -21.53 -1.35
N PHE A 117 9.31 -22.36 -0.92
CA PHE A 117 9.00 -22.55 0.49
C PHE A 117 10.21 -23.06 1.30
N SER A 118 11.06 -23.91 0.71
CA SER A 118 12.25 -24.42 1.41
C SER A 118 13.28 -23.33 1.73
N SER A 119 13.41 -22.33 0.86
CA SER A 119 14.33 -21.20 1.02
C SER A 119 13.69 -19.95 1.62
N ALA A 120 12.38 -19.96 1.86
CA ALA A 120 11.67 -18.84 2.48
C ALA A 120 12.22 -18.53 3.88
N GLN A 121 12.54 -17.26 4.11
CA GLN A 121 13.08 -16.76 5.38
C GLN A 121 12.19 -15.66 5.96
N ILE A 122 12.10 -15.62 7.29
CA ILE A 122 11.50 -14.48 8.00
C ILE A 122 12.30 -13.21 7.65
N GLY A 123 11.59 -12.12 7.36
CA GLY A 123 12.15 -10.86 6.87
C GLY A 123 12.20 -10.74 5.34
N GLN A 124 11.99 -11.83 4.60
CA GLN A 124 12.01 -11.77 3.14
C GLN A 124 10.79 -11.00 2.60
N VAL A 125 11.05 -10.05 1.70
CA VAL A 125 10.04 -9.25 1.02
C VAL A 125 9.52 -9.97 -0.24
N ILE A 126 8.19 -9.99 -0.39
CA ILE A 126 7.46 -10.35 -1.61
C ILE A 126 6.93 -9.03 -2.19
N PRO A 127 7.52 -8.49 -3.26
CA PRO A 127 7.26 -7.10 -3.66
C PRO A 127 5.86 -6.87 -4.24
N ASN A 128 5.31 -7.85 -4.96
CA ASN A 128 4.08 -7.71 -5.75
C ASN A 128 3.08 -8.83 -5.42
N LEU A 129 2.63 -8.91 -4.16
CA LEU A 129 1.57 -9.84 -3.80
C LEU A 129 0.21 -9.30 -4.27
N ALA A 130 -0.49 -10.10 -5.07
CA ALA A 130 -1.82 -9.77 -5.56
C ALA A 130 -2.89 -10.15 -4.54
N ILE A 131 -3.66 -9.17 -4.08
CA ILE A 131 -4.76 -9.34 -3.13
C ILE A 131 -6.08 -9.25 -3.88
N PRO A 132 -6.96 -10.28 -3.80
CA PRO A 132 -8.29 -10.20 -4.38
C PRO A 132 -9.09 -9.03 -3.79
N TYR A 133 -9.69 -8.24 -4.66
CA TYR A 133 -10.57 -7.13 -4.28
C TYR A 133 -11.87 -7.23 -5.08
N GLU A 134 -12.98 -7.31 -4.36
CA GLU A 134 -14.31 -7.30 -4.94
C GLU A 134 -14.87 -5.88 -4.89
N SER A 135 -15.31 -5.39 -6.03
CA SER A 135 -16.02 -4.12 -6.14
C SER A 135 -17.41 -4.34 -6.70
N ILE A 136 -18.37 -3.53 -6.24
CA ILE A 136 -19.74 -3.53 -6.75
C ILE A 136 -19.91 -2.27 -7.61
N ASP A 137 -20.29 -2.45 -8.86
CA ASP A 137 -20.70 -1.34 -9.72
C ASP A 137 -22.02 -0.76 -9.17
N PRO A 138 -22.06 0.51 -8.72
CA PRO A 138 -23.26 1.08 -8.14
C PRO A 138 -24.38 1.31 -9.17
N ALA A 139 -24.08 1.38 -10.46
CA ALA A 139 -25.06 1.60 -11.52
C ALA A 139 -25.73 0.29 -11.97
N THR A 140 -24.97 -0.81 -12.00
CA THR A 140 -25.46 -2.10 -12.49
C THR A 140 -25.70 -3.13 -11.39
N GLY A 141 -25.13 -2.93 -10.20
CA GLY A 141 -25.13 -3.90 -9.11
C GLY A 141 -24.21 -5.10 -9.34
N ASN A 142 -23.45 -5.12 -10.44
CA ASN A 142 -22.57 -6.23 -10.77
C ASN A 142 -21.32 -6.21 -9.89
N THR A 143 -20.96 -7.39 -9.38
CA THR A 143 -19.68 -7.59 -8.70
C THR A 143 -18.57 -7.86 -9.72
N SER A 144 -17.45 -7.20 -9.55
CA SER A 144 -16.21 -7.46 -10.30
C SER A 144 -15.09 -7.78 -9.33
N THR A 145 -14.23 -8.74 -9.70
CA THR A 145 -13.05 -9.09 -8.91
C THR A 145 -11.82 -8.61 -9.66
N THR A 146 -11.02 -7.77 -9.00
CA THR A 146 -9.71 -7.34 -9.48
C THR A 146 -8.63 -7.74 -8.47
N GLN A 147 -7.37 -7.53 -8.83
CA GLN A 147 -6.23 -7.75 -7.94
C GLN A 147 -5.63 -6.40 -7.57
N LEU A 148 -5.39 -6.18 -6.28
CA LEU A 148 -4.65 -5.03 -5.78
C LEU A 148 -3.27 -5.48 -5.36
N LEU A 149 -2.24 -4.78 -5.82
CA LEU A 149 -0.87 -5.09 -5.43
C LEU A 149 -0.54 -4.51 -4.06
N ARG A 150 0.15 -5.32 -3.25
CA ARG A 150 0.82 -4.90 -2.03
C ARG A 150 2.15 -5.65 -1.88
N PRO A 151 3.20 -5.01 -1.39
CA PRO A 151 4.34 -5.74 -0.86
C PRO A 151 3.95 -6.46 0.43
N ALA A 152 4.60 -7.58 0.68
CA ALA A 152 4.42 -8.35 1.91
C ALA A 152 5.76 -8.85 2.45
N VAL A 153 5.87 -9.08 3.76
CA VAL A 153 7.07 -9.62 4.41
C VAL A 153 6.69 -10.88 5.15
N ILE A 154 7.50 -11.92 4.98
CA ILE A 154 7.37 -13.13 5.78
C ILE A 154 7.70 -12.77 7.23
N VAL A 155 6.71 -12.82 8.10
CA VAL A 155 6.86 -12.54 9.54
C VAL A 155 6.94 -13.80 10.39
N ASP A 156 6.42 -14.92 9.89
CA ASP A 156 6.52 -16.21 10.54
C ASP A 156 6.47 -17.36 9.52
N LYS A 157 6.97 -18.54 9.91
CA LYS A 157 6.99 -19.74 9.10
C LYS A 157 6.84 -20.99 9.97
N THR A 158 5.92 -21.84 9.54
CA THR A 158 5.66 -23.17 10.12
C THR A 158 6.10 -24.26 9.15
N GLU A 159 5.78 -25.52 9.44
CA GLU A 159 6.15 -26.65 8.58
C GLU A 159 5.45 -26.61 7.20
N ASP A 160 4.27 -26.01 7.12
CA ASP A 160 3.43 -26.01 5.91
C ASP A 160 2.90 -24.63 5.49
N ARG A 161 3.08 -23.59 6.31
CA ARG A 161 2.61 -22.23 6.02
C ARG A 161 3.66 -21.15 6.29
N ILE A 162 3.61 -20.08 5.50
CA ILE A 162 4.23 -18.79 5.81
C ILE A 162 3.16 -17.78 6.19
N TYR A 163 3.49 -16.87 7.11
CA TYR A 163 2.65 -15.75 7.49
C TYR A 163 3.27 -14.47 6.97
N LEU A 164 2.44 -13.65 6.35
CA LEU A 164 2.82 -12.47 5.61
C LEU A 164 2.20 -11.25 6.26
N ASN A 165 3.03 -10.26 6.59
CA ASN A 165 2.55 -8.94 6.94
C ASN A 165 2.47 -8.09 5.67
N LEU A 166 1.29 -7.53 5.42
CA LEU A 166 1.00 -6.68 4.28
C LEU A 166 1.04 -5.19 4.60
N GLY A 167 1.15 -4.79 5.86
CA GLY A 167 1.06 -3.40 6.29
C GLY A 167 2.24 -2.55 5.80
N TYR A 168 1.95 -1.34 5.34
CA TYR A 168 2.98 -0.34 5.10
C TYR A 168 3.52 0.18 6.43
N GLU A 169 4.76 0.68 6.45
CA GLU A 169 5.43 1.08 7.68
C GLU A 169 5.08 2.52 8.08
N TYR A 170 5.20 3.44 7.13
CA TYR A 170 4.89 4.85 7.36
C TYR A 170 4.53 5.57 6.06
N ALA A 171 3.87 6.72 6.20
CA ALA A 171 3.68 7.67 5.12
C ALA A 171 4.36 9.00 5.46
N GLN A 172 4.97 9.64 4.46
CA GLN A 172 5.24 11.07 4.50
C GLN A 172 4.11 11.79 3.78
N ILE A 173 3.53 12.80 4.41
CA ILE A 173 2.42 13.56 3.86
C ILE A 173 2.73 15.06 3.90
N GLN A 174 2.18 15.79 2.94
CA GLN A 174 2.16 17.24 2.91
C GLN A 174 0.75 17.72 2.56
N VAL A 175 0.19 18.62 3.38
CA VAL A 175 -1.08 19.27 3.04
C VAL A 175 -0.82 20.30 1.95
N VAL A 176 -1.38 20.08 0.76
CA VAL A 176 -1.24 21.01 -0.37
C VAL A 176 -2.42 21.96 -0.51
N GLN A 177 -3.59 21.55 -0.04
CA GLN A 177 -4.79 22.39 -0.10
C GLN A 177 -5.76 21.99 1.02
N ILE A 178 -6.46 22.99 1.56
CA ILE A 178 -7.60 22.82 2.45
C ILE A 178 -8.82 23.43 1.75
N GLN A 179 -9.90 22.66 1.68
CA GLN A 179 -11.19 23.03 1.10
C GLN A 179 -12.28 23.05 2.16
#